data_AF-A0A183JAA6-F1
#
_entry.id   AF-A0A183JAA6-F1
#
_cell.length_a   1.000
_cell.length_b   1.000
_cell.length_c   1.000
_cell.angle_alpha   90.00
_cell.angle_beta   90.00
_cell.angle_gamma   90.00
#
_symmetry.space_group_name_H-M   'P 1'
#
loop_
_entity.id
_entity.type
_entity.pdbx_description
1 polymer ?
#
loop_
_entity_poly.entity_id
_entity_poly.type
_entity_poly.pdbx_seq_one_letter_code
_entity_poly.pdbx_strand_id
1 'polypeptide(L)'
;MVKTLQNFRVLVSNFSKEQLSRYEMYRRTAFPKSVIRKIIQQVAGVNVSPNVVIAMAGIAKVFVGELIEEGKQRRTKPFSFGYLVLSY
;
A
#
# COMPACT_ATOMS: atom_id res chain seq x y z
N MET A 1 -9.67 17.34 15.01
CA MET A 1 -9.51 15.87 15.18
C MET A 1 -10.84 15.12 15.17
N VAL A 2 -11.85 15.52 15.96
CA VAL A 2 -13.16 14.82 16.04
C VAL A 2 -13.93 14.80 14.71
N LYS A 3 -13.94 15.92 13.97
CA LYS A 3 -14.64 16.06 12.67
C LYS A 3 -14.12 15.06 11.62
N THR A 4 -12.82 14.78 11.60
CA THR A 4 -12.18 13.85 10.65
C THR A 4 -12.58 12.39 10.90
N LEU A 5 -12.73 12.00 12.17
CA LEU A 5 -13.19 10.66 12.56
C LEU A 5 -14.67 10.45 12.24
N GLN A 6 -15.50 11.48 12.41
CA GLN A 6 -16.91 11.43 12.01
C GLN A 6 -17.07 11.24 10.51
N ASN A 7 -16.33 12.01 9.71
CA ASN A 7 -16.35 11.90 8.25
C ASN A 7 -15.87 10.51 7.77
N PHE A 8 -14.84 9.96 8.42
CA PHE A 8 -14.35 8.61 8.13
C PHE A 8 -15.39 7.53 8.45
N ARG A 9 -16.12 7.66 9.56
CA ARG A 9 -17.20 6.73 9.92
C ARG A 9 -18.34 6.73 8.92
N VAL A 10 -18.78 7.91 8.48
CA VAL A 10 -19.82 8.06 7.45
C VAL A 10 -19.37 7.46 6.12
N LEU A 11 -18.09 7.59 5.76
CA LEU A 11 -17.55 6.99 4.55
C LEU A 11 -17.59 5.46 4.60
N VAL A 12 -17.11 4.87 5.71
CA VAL A 12 -17.07 3.41 5.88
C VAL A 12 -18.47 2.80 5.92
N SER A 13 -19.46 3.50 6.50
CA SER A 13 -20.85 3.02 6.54
C SER A 13 -21.53 2.97 5.17
N ASN A 14 -20.99 3.69 4.17
CA ASN A 14 -21.52 3.71 2.80
C ASN A 14 -20.75 2.80 1.83
N PHE A 15 -19.79 2.01 2.31
CA PHE A 15 -19.06 1.07 1.45
C PHE A 15 -19.94 -0.09 0.97
N SER A 16 -19.72 -0.51 -0.28
CA SER A 16 -20.18 -1.83 -0.75
C SER A 16 -19.49 -2.94 0.06
N LYS A 17 -20.07 -4.15 0.05
CA LYS A 17 -19.49 -5.31 0.75
C LYS A 17 -18.04 -5.58 0.31
N GLU A 18 -17.78 -5.46 -0.99
CA GLU A 18 -16.44 -5.66 -1.56
C GLU A 18 -15.48 -4.53 -1.19
N GLN A 19 -15.95 -3.27 -1.14
CA GLN A 19 -15.14 -2.13 -0.70
C GLN A 19 -14.75 -2.25 0.77
N LEU A 20 -15.70 -2.66 1.62
CA LEU A 20 -15.47 -2.89 3.03
C LEU A 20 -14.46 -4.01 3.25
N SER A 21 -14.65 -5.16 2.60
CA SER A 21 -13.73 -6.30 2.68
C SER A 21 -12.29 -5.91 2.28
N ARG A 22 -12.12 -5.18 1.17
CA ARG A 22 -10.80 -4.68 0.75
C ARG A 22 -10.21 -3.69 1.75
N TYR A 23 -11.01 -2.77 2.27
CA TYR A 23 -10.54 -1.81 3.27
C TYR A 23 -10.10 -2.49 4.57
N GLU A 24 -10.87 -3.47 5.05
CA GLU A 24 -10.51 -4.23 6.25
C GLU A 24 -9.21 -5.01 6.06
N MET A 25 -9.02 -5.64 4.90
CA MET A 25 -7.79 -6.34 4.56
C MET A 25 -6.61 -5.36 4.52
N TYR A 26 -6.75 -4.22 3.86
CA TYR A 26 -5.73 -3.16 3.85
C TYR A 26 -5.40 -2.66 5.27
N ARG A 27 -6.40 -2.47 6.13
CA ARG A 27 -6.21 -1.99 7.50
C ARG A 27 -5.47 -3.01 8.38
N ARG A 28 -5.81 -4.30 8.27
CA ARG A 28 -5.27 -5.37 9.12
C ARG A 28 -3.92 -5.92 8.64
N THR A 29 -3.59 -5.76 7.36
CA THR A 29 -2.34 -6.27 6.78
C THR A 29 -1.12 -5.53 7.33
N ALA A 30 -0.10 -6.29 7.71
CA ALA A 30 1.20 -5.78 8.13
C ALA A 30 2.25 -6.86 7.90
N PHE A 31 3.50 -6.44 7.65
CA PHE A 31 4.60 -7.40 7.52
C PHE A 31 4.97 -8.01 8.88
N PRO A 32 5.22 -9.33 8.95
CA PRO A 32 5.68 -9.96 10.18
C PRO A 32 7.02 -9.38 10.66
N LYS A 33 7.05 -8.88 11.89
CA LYS A 33 8.24 -8.23 12.47
C LYS A 33 9.46 -9.15 12.53
N SER A 34 9.24 -10.46 12.73
CA SER A 34 10.32 -11.47 12.76
C SER A 34 11.03 -11.59 11.40
N VAL A 35 10.26 -11.58 10.31
CA VAL A 35 10.78 -11.68 8.94
C VAL A 35 11.55 -10.41 8.58
N ILE A 36 10.98 -9.24 8.85
CA ILE A 36 11.63 -7.95 8.60
C ILE A 36 12.95 -7.84 9.39
N ARG A 37 12.94 -8.22 10.68
CA ARG A 37 14.15 -8.26 11.50
C ARG A 37 15.24 -9.15 10.88
N LYS A 38 14.87 -10.36 10.48
CA LYS A 38 15.80 -11.32 9.87
C LYS A 38 16.43 -10.75 8.60
N ILE A 39 15.65 -10.15 7.72
CA ILE A 39 16.14 -9.53 6.49
C ILE A 39 17.11 -8.40 6.80
N ILE A 40 16.76 -7.48 7.71
CA ILE A 40 17.64 -6.36 8.06
C ILE A 40 18.96 -6.87 8.64
N GLN A 41 18.91 -7.87 9.54
CA GLN A 41 20.11 -8.48 10.11
C GLN A 41 20.97 -9.19 9.06
N GLN A 42 20.36 -9.88 8.09
CA GLN A 42 21.08 -10.55 7.01
C GLN A 42 21.82 -9.56 6.10
N VAL A 43 21.26 -8.37 5.87
CA VAL A 43 21.85 -7.36 4.98
C VAL A 43 22.85 -6.46 5.72
N ALA A 44 22.51 -5.97 6.91
CA ALA A 44 23.31 -5.01 7.64
C ALA A 44 24.31 -5.64 8.63
N GLY A 45 24.16 -6.93 8.94
CA GLY A 45 25.03 -7.67 9.88
C GLY A 45 24.92 -7.23 11.35
N VAL A 46 24.00 -6.32 11.67
CA VAL A 46 23.84 -5.75 13.02
C VAL A 46 22.48 -6.08 13.63
N ASN A 47 22.44 -6.15 14.96
CA ASN A 47 21.20 -6.25 15.70
C ASN A 47 20.43 -4.94 15.64
N VAL A 48 19.12 -5.02 15.38
CA VAL A 48 18.25 -3.85 15.20
C VAL A 48 17.22 -3.70 16.29
N SER A 49 16.92 -2.45 16.66
CA SER A 49 15.91 -2.16 17.67
C SER A 49 14.49 -2.44 17.14
N PRO A 50 13.52 -2.76 18.01
CA PRO A 50 12.12 -2.96 17.59
C PRO A 50 11.51 -1.78 16.84
N ASN A 51 11.93 -0.54 17.16
CA ASN A 51 11.44 0.68 16.50
C ASN A 51 11.87 0.74 15.03
N VAL A 52 13.10 0.36 14.73
CA VAL A 52 13.60 0.26 13.34
C VAL A 52 12.81 -0.78 12.56
N VAL A 53 12.49 -1.92 13.18
CA VAL A 53 11.67 -2.97 12.54
C VAL A 53 10.26 -2.47 12.23
N ILE A 54 9.65 -1.70 13.13
CA ILE A 54 8.32 -1.11 12.92
C ILE A 54 8.36 -0.07 11.80
N ALA A 55 9.35 0.82 11.81
CA ALA A 55 9.53 1.84 10.77
C ALA A 55 9.72 1.19 9.39
N MET A 56 10.59 0.19 9.30
CA MET A 56 10.85 -0.54 8.05
C MET A 56 9.60 -1.26 7.54
N ALA A 57 8.84 -1.91 8.43
CA ALA A 57 7.59 -2.56 8.06
C ALA A 57 6.55 -1.54 7.54
N GLY A 58 6.51 -0.33 8.11
CA GLY A 58 5.66 0.77 7.64
C GLY A 58 6.07 1.26 6.24
N ILE A 59 7.36 1.55 6.04
CA ILE A 59 7.91 1.99 4.76
C ILE A 59 7.65 0.95 3.66
N ALA A 60 7.94 -0.32 3.94
CA ALA A 60 7.67 -1.40 2.99
C ALA A 60 6.19 -1.50 2.62
N LYS A 61 5.27 -1.23 3.57
CA LYS A 61 3.83 -1.26 3.29
C LYS A 61 3.40 -0.10 2.39
N VAL A 62 3.96 1.10 2.60
CA VAL A 62 3.71 2.25 1.72
C VAL A 62 4.21 1.97 0.31
N PHE A 63 5.43 1.46 0.18
CA PHE A 63 6.03 1.10 -1.10
C PHE A 63 5.17 0.09 -1.90
N VAL A 64 4.68 -0.97 -1.26
CA VAL A 64 3.78 -1.93 -1.92
C VAL A 64 2.45 -1.27 -2.33
N GLY A 65 1.95 -0.32 -1.54
CA GLY A 65 0.76 0.46 -1.88
C GLY A 65 0.95 1.28 -3.16
N GLU A 66 2.05 2.02 -3.25
CA GLU A 66 2.42 2.80 -4.43
C GLU A 66 2.57 1.91 -5.67
N LEU A 67 3.25 0.78 -5.54
CA LEU A 67 3.45 -0.18 -6.63
C LEU A 67 2.12 -0.75 -7.17
N ILE A 68 1.17 -1.06 -6.30
CA ILE A 68 -0.16 -1.52 -6.69
C ILE A 68 -0.95 -0.41 -7.40
N GLU A 69 -0.85 0.83 -6.91
CA GLU A 69 -1.51 1.99 -7.51
C GLU A 69 -0.97 2.27 -8.92
N GLU A 70 0.35 2.28 -9.10
CA GLU A 70 0.98 2.43 -10.41
C GLU A 70 0.57 1.32 -11.37
N GLY A 71 0.57 0.06 -10.92
CA GLY A 71 0.14 -1.08 -11.73
C GLY A 71 -1.32 -0.95 -12.19
N LYS A 72 -2.21 -0.49 -11.30
CA LYS A 72 -3.61 -0.21 -11.65
C LYS A 72 -3.73 0.95 -12.63
N GLN A 73 -2.94 2.01 -12.46
CA GLN A 73 -2.93 3.16 -13.37
C GLN A 73 -2.50 2.74 -14.78
N ARG A 74 -1.44 1.92 -14.91
CA ARG A 74 -1.00 1.40 -16.21
C ARG A 74 -2.04 0.51 -16.89
N ARG A 75 -2.76 -0.31 -16.12
CA ARG A 75 -3.85 -1.15 -16.65
C ARG A 75 -5.06 -0.37 -17.15
N THR A 76 -5.35 0.77 -16.52
CA THR A 76 -6.58 1.55 -16.79
C THR A 76 -6.39 2.65 -17.84
N LYS A 77 -5.14 3.06 -18.12
CA LYS A 77 -4.85 3.93 -19.26
C LYS A 77 -5.02 3.11 -20.55
N PRO A 78 -5.84 3.55 -21.52
CA PRO A 78 -5.82 2.97 -22.85
C PRO A 78 -4.40 3.11 -23.41
N PHE A 79 -3.93 2.08 -24.11
CA PHE A 79 -2.60 2.03 -24.70
C PHE A 79 -2.51 3.07 -25.83
N SER A 80 -2.27 4.35 -25.50
CA SER A 80 -2.21 5.46 -26.47
C SER A 80 -0.96 5.44 -27.37
N PHE A 81 -0.24 4.32 -27.45
CA PHE A 81 0.99 4.19 -28.23
C PHE A 81 0.76 4.08 -29.76
N GLY A 82 -0.50 4.04 -30.23
CA GLY A 82 -0.82 3.77 -31.65
C GLY A 82 -1.39 4.92 -32.48
N TYR A 83 -1.74 6.08 -31.91
CA TYR A 83 -2.47 7.11 -32.65
C TYR A 83 -1.60 8.19 -33.32
N LEU A 84 -0.27 8.10 -33.21
CA LEU A 84 0.65 9.10 -33.77
C LEU A 84 1.46 8.59 -34.98
N VAL A 85 1.14 7.40 -35.52
CA VAL A 85 1.85 6.80 -36.67
C VAL A 85 0.94 6.62 -37.89
N LEU A 86 -0.32 7.08 -37.85
CA LEU A 86 -1.27 6.98 -38.98
C LEU A 86 -1.60 8.35 -39.61
N SER A 87 -0.66 9.28 -39.63
CA SER A 87 -0.83 10.60 -40.29
C SER A 87 0.28 10.95 -41.28
N TYR A 88 0.94 9.94 -41.85
CA TYR A 88 1.80 10.09 -43.03
C TYR A 88 1.39 9.10 -44.11
#